data_AF-A0A353YD68-F1
#
_entry.id   AF-A0A353YD68-F1
#
_cell.length_a   1.000
_cell.length_b   1.000
_cell.length_c   1.000
_cell.angle_alpha   90.00
_cell.angle_beta   90.00
_cell.angle_gamma   90.00
#
_symmetry.space_group_name_H-M   'P 1'
#
loop_
_entity.id
_entity.type
_entity.pdbx_description
1 polymer ?
#
loop_
_entity_poly.entity_id
_entity_poly.type
_entity_poly.pdbx_seq_one_letter_code
_entity_poly.pdbx_strand_id
1 'polypeptide(L)' 'CQAMAITTDARNTDPACALSPYHGEMVALARAEAAKPPTPFVYRNPRNAAAAKPEQRPLVPAE' A
#
# COMPACT_ATOMS: atom_id res chain seq x y z
N CYS A 1 10.09 -2.87 2.23
CA CYS A 1 9.80 -3.89 1.18
C CYS A 1 8.40 -4.45 1.41
N GLN A 2 7.73 -4.98 0.38
CA GLN A 2 6.37 -5.51 0.51
C GLN A 2 6.32 -6.75 1.41
N ALA A 3 7.36 -7.59 1.37
CA ALA A 3 7.52 -8.76 2.24
C ALA A 3 7.37 -8.39 3.74
N MET A 4 8.16 -7.43 4.25
CA MET A 4 8.03 -6.99 5.64
C MET A 4 6.63 -6.44 5.96
N ALA A 5 6.04 -5.65 5.07
CA ALA A 5 4.77 -4.96 5.33
C ALA A 5 3.56 -5.90 5.36
N ILE A 6 3.59 -7.00 4.60
CA ILE A 6 2.46 -7.91 4.43
C ILE A 6 2.66 -9.20 5.23
N THR A 7 3.89 -9.73 5.29
CA THR A 7 4.20 -11.01 5.94
C THR A 7 4.97 -10.87 7.24
N THR A 8 5.29 -9.64 7.68
CA THR A 8 6.06 -9.35 8.91
C THR A 8 7.46 -9.98 8.95
N ASP A 9 7.96 -10.46 7.80
CA ASP A 9 9.29 -11.03 7.67
C ASP A 9 9.90 -10.58 6.34
N ALA A 10 10.99 -9.80 6.44
CA ALA A 10 11.69 -9.29 5.27
C ALA A 10 12.41 -10.36 4.45
N ARG A 11 12.59 -11.58 4.99
CA ARG A 11 13.26 -12.70 4.31
C ARG A 11 12.34 -13.44 3.33
N ASN A 12 11.03 -13.24 3.44
CA ASN A 12 10.07 -13.88 2.54
C ASN A 12 10.16 -13.31 1.12
N THR A 13 9.85 -14.16 0.12
CA THR A 13 9.74 -13.73 -1.27
C THR A 13 8.66 -12.66 -1.41
N ASP A 14 8.98 -11.58 -2.14
CA ASP A 14 8.07 -10.45 -2.35
C ASP A 14 6.66 -10.94 -2.78
N PRO A 15 5.59 -10.65 -2.01
CA PRO A 15 4.22 -11.09 -2.33
C PRO A 15 3.70 -10.59 -3.68
N ALA A 16 4.27 -9.50 -4.23
CA ALA A 16 3.94 -9.04 -5.59
C ALA A 16 4.40 -10.01 -6.68
N CYS A 17 5.42 -10.82 -6.42
CA CYS A 17 5.89 -11.83 -7.36
C CYS A 17 4.86 -12.96 -7.49
N ALA A 18 4.50 -13.32 -8.72
CA ALA A 18 3.57 -14.42 -9.01
C ALA A 18 4.06 -15.79 -8.51
N LEU A 19 5.37 -15.94 -8.25
CA LEU A 19 5.97 -17.17 -7.72
C LEU A 19 5.99 -17.22 -6.18
N SER A 20 5.61 -16.13 -5.50
CA SER A 20 5.59 -16.09 -4.05
C SER A 20 4.43 -16.95 -3.52
N PRO A 21 4.63 -17.73 -2.45
CA PRO A 21 3.53 -18.46 -1.80
C PRO A 21 2.45 -17.51 -1.27
N TYR A 22 2.80 -16.24 -0.99
CA TYR A 22 1.89 -15.22 -0.48
C TYR A 22 1.16 -14.43 -1.57
N HIS A 23 1.40 -14.74 -2.86
CA HIS A 23 0.83 -13.98 -3.97
C HIS A 23 -0.71 -14.00 -3.98
N GLY A 24 -1.30 -15.17 -3.72
CA GLY A 24 -2.76 -15.33 -3.69
C GLY A 24 -3.43 -14.42 -2.65
N GLU A 25 -2.86 -14.35 -1.45
CA GLU A 25 -3.37 -13.50 -0.37
C GLU A 25 -3.23 -12.01 -0.71
N MET A 26 -2.09 -11.61 -1.28
CA MET A 26 -1.86 -10.24 -1.73
C MET A 26 -2.87 -9.81 -2.80
N VAL A 27 -3.15 -10.68 -3.79
CA VAL A 27 -4.16 -10.41 -4.82
C VAL A 27 -5.58 -10.35 -4.23
N ALA A 28 -5.92 -11.22 -3.28
CA ALA A 28 -7.22 -11.21 -2.63
C ALA A 28 -7.46 -9.90 -1.87
N LEU A 29 -6.45 -9.44 -1.10
CA LEU A 29 -6.48 -8.14 -0.42
C LEU A 29 -6.68 -6.99 -1.42
N ALA A 30 -5.89 -6.97 -2.50
CA ALA A 30 -5.99 -5.91 -3.51
C ALA A 30 -7.38 -5.87 -4.18
N ARG A 31 -7.98 -7.04 -4.47
CA ARG A 31 -9.34 -7.13 -5.03
C ARG A 31 -10.39 -6.62 -4.08
N ALA A 32 -10.30 -6.97 -2.79
CA ALA A 32 -11.25 -6.52 -1.78
C ALA A 32 -11.21 -5.00 -1.60
N GLU A 33 -10.02 -4.39 -1.58
CA GLU A 33 -9.88 -2.93 -1.51
C GLU A 33 -10.35 -2.23 -2.78
N ALA A 34 -10.03 -2.77 -3.96
CA ALA A 34 -10.43 -2.20 -5.25
C ALA A 34 -11.96 -2.22 -5.48
N ALA A 35 -12.69 -3.10 -4.78
CA ALA A 35 -14.15 -3.14 -4.84
C ALA A 35 -14.82 -1.99 -4.06
N LYS A 36 -14.08 -1.26 -3.22
CA LYS A 36 -14.60 -0.11 -2.47
C LYS A 36 -14.74 1.12 -3.38
N PRO A 37 -15.66 2.05 -3.08
CA PRO A 37 -15.77 3.31 -3.82
C PRO A 37 -14.42 4.06 -3.82
N PRO A 38 -13.90 4.47 -5.00
CA PRO A 38 -12.63 5.16 -5.08
C PRO A 38 -12.75 6.56 -4.51
N THR A 39 -11.68 7.04 -3.85
CA THR A 39 -11.55 8.47 -3.56
C THR A 39 -11.32 9.23 -4.87
N PRO A 40 -11.69 10.52 -4.95
CA PRO A 40 -11.41 11.34 -6.12
C PRO A 40 -9.90 11.37 -6.42
N PHE A 41 -9.52 11.12 -7.67
CA PHE A 41 -8.13 11.20 -8.07
C PHE A 41 -7.63 12.66 -8.00
N VAL A 42 -6.61 12.88 -7.17
CA VAL A 42 -5.89 14.16 -7.12
C VAL A 42 -4.57 14.00 -7.86
N TYR A 43 -4.52 14.53 -9.08
CA TYR A 43 -3.29 14.53 -9.87
C TYR A 43 -2.26 15.52 -9.31
N ARG A 44 -0.99 15.15 -9.37
CA ARG A 44 0.12 16.00 -8.92
C ARG A 44 0.28 17.19 -9.87
N ASN A 45 -0.01 18.39 -9.39
CA ASN A 45 0.25 19.65 -10.08
C ASN A 45 0.44 20.78 -9.05
N PRO A 46 1.00 21.95 -9.44
CA PRO A 46 1.26 23.04 -8.50
C PRO A 46 0.01 23.56 -7.77
N ARG A 47 -1.16 23.57 -8.43
CA ARG A 47 -2.43 23.98 -7.84
C ARG A 47 -2.88 23.03 -6.73
N ASN A 48 -2.73 21.72 -6.94
CA ASN A 48 -3.13 20.69 -5.98
C ASN A 48 -2.11 20.51 -4.85
N ALA A 49 -0.83 20.84 -5.07
CA ALA A 49 0.22 20.74 -4.05
C ALA A 49 0.00 21.69 -2.86
N ALA A 50 -0.57 22.88 -3.10
CA ALA A 50 -0.89 23.84 -2.04
C ALA A 50 -2.11 23.42 -1.19
N ALA A 51 -3.03 22.65 -1.76
CA ALA A 51 -4.23 22.15 -1.09
C ALA A 51 -4.01 20.80 -0.37
N ALA A 52 -3.03 20.01 -0.81
CA ALA A 52 -2.70 18.71 -0.23
C ALA A 52 -1.82 18.86 1.02
N LYS A 53 -2.42 19.22 2.16
CA LYS A 53 -1.80 18.89 3.46
C LYS A 53 -2.13 17.43 3.77
N PRO A 54 -1.17 16.50 3.79
CA PRO A 54 -1.45 15.16 4.24
C PRO A 54 -1.88 15.21 5.71
N GLU A 55 -2.88 14.42 6.07
CA GLU A 55 -3.18 14.13 7.46
C GLU A 55 -1.92 13.52 8.08
N GLN A 56 -1.33 14.22 9.05
CA GLN A 56 -0.09 13.78 9.69
C GLN A 56 -0.40 12.58 10.58
N ARG A 57 -0.24 11.38 10.02
CA ARG A 57 -0.23 10.17 10.84
C ARG A 57 1.12 10.11 11.56
N PRO A 58 1.16 9.95 12.90
CA PRO A 58 2.41 9.86 13.64
C PRO A 58 3.30 8.75 13.05
N LEU A 59 4.57 9.05 12.85
CA LEU A 59 5.56 8.04 12.51
C LEU A 59 5.78 7.19 13.76
N VAL A 60 5.17 6.01 13.79
CA VAL A 60 5.40 5.02 14.84
C VAL A 60 6.70 4.28 14.51
N PRO A 61 7.67 4.20 15.42
CA PRO A 61 8.88 3.42 15.21
C PRO A 61 8.55 1.96 14.89
N ALA A 62 9.24 1.40 13.91
CA ALA A 62 9.21 -0.03 13.65
C ALA A 62 10.15 -0.70 14.66
N GLU A 63 9.64 -0.95 15.87
CA GLU A 63 10.25 -1.89 16.82
C GLU A 63 9.92 -3.33 16.46
#